data_AF-A0A4W6C1R4-F1
#
_entry.id   AF-A0A4W6C1R4-F1
#
_cell.length_a   1.000
_cell.length_b   1.000
_cell.length_c   1.000
_cell.angle_alpha   90.00
_cell.angle_beta   90.00
_cell.angle_gamma   90.00
#
_symmetry.space_group_name_H-M   'P 1'
#
loop_
_entity.id
_entity.type
_entity.pdbx_description
1 polymer ?
#
loop_
_entity_poly.entity_id
_entity_poly.type
_entity_poly.pdbx_seq_one_letter_code
_entity_poly.pdbx_strand_id
1 'polypeptide(L)'
;RYLSGSISSVAAHDADVGQNAIQGYSIEANENFRLNVIAKGGGGKYSELVLEKELDREQQQELTIVLVATDGGTPQRSGTAVIHVTVLDANDNAPVFSQAIYKASLPENSPVDTVVVTVSATDADEGVNGEVTYEFDHISDESNNVFSLDQTTGEVKVSGSIDYEELSAYEMQITAKDGLGLVSSCTLIIDITDVNDNAPFTFIKSLTDPIPEDTPPGTEVGIINVQDRDSETNGQVRCSIQHNVPFKLYNSPIHFLTSNSCFCVIYFTHPISIFFVHVICIKRCTGV
;
A
#
# COMPACT_ATOMS: atom_id res chain seq x y z
N ARG A 1 30.77 -17.55 -9.23
CA ARG A 1 32.18 -17.77 -9.63
C ARG A 1 33.03 -16.92 -8.68
N TYR A 2 33.46 -17.46 -7.54
CA TYR A 2 34.28 -16.70 -6.61
C TYR A 2 35.67 -16.54 -7.21
N LEU A 3 35.99 -15.32 -7.62
CA LEU A 3 37.38 -14.93 -7.78
C LEU A 3 37.94 -14.93 -6.36
N SER A 4 38.75 -15.95 -6.02
CA SER A 4 39.63 -15.89 -4.85
C SER A 4 40.66 -14.79 -5.13
N GLY A 5 40.24 -13.54 -4.94
CA GLY A 5 41.09 -12.37 -5.08
C GLY A 5 41.96 -12.26 -3.84
N SER A 6 43.27 -12.17 -4.05
CA SER A 6 44.18 -11.69 -3.02
C SER A 6 43.86 -10.22 -2.77
N ILE A 7 43.52 -9.85 -1.53
CA ILE A 7 43.09 -8.49 -1.20
C ILE A 7 44.30 -7.57 -0.99
N SER A 8 45.35 -8.09 -0.35
CA SER A 8 46.57 -7.36 -0.08
C SER A 8 47.72 -8.32 0.24
N SER A 9 48.91 -8.01 -0.30
CA SER A 9 50.15 -8.71 0.04
C SER A 9 50.86 -7.97 1.17
N VAL A 10 51.06 -8.63 2.31
CA VAL A 10 51.80 -8.08 3.45
C VAL A 10 53.09 -8.87 3.65
N ALA A 11 54.19 -8.15 3.86
CA ALA A 11 55.48 -8.73 4.20
C ALA A 11 56.10 -7.95 5.36
N ALA A 12 56.47 -8.66 6.42
CA ALA A 12 57.30 -8.11 7.47
C ALA A 12 58.77 -8.09 7.00
N HIS A 13 59.57 -7.21 7.59
CA HIS A 13 61.00 -7.14 7.35
C HIS A 13 61.76 -7.47 8.63
N ASP A 14 62.79 -8.30 8.50
CA ASP A 14 63.66 -8.75 9.58
C ASP A 14 65.10 -8.67 9.10
N ALA A 15 65.98 -8.13 9.94
CA ALA A 15 67.39 -7.95 9.63
C ALA A 15 68.19 -9.25 9.78
N ASP A 16 67.65 -10.23 10.51
CA ASP A 16 68.28 -11.53 10.70
C ASP A 16 68.12 -12.42 9.45
N VAL A 17 69.00 -13.43 9.32
CA VAL A 17 69.05 -14.36 8.17
C VAL A 17 68.92 -15.81 8.62
N GLY A 18 68.56 -16.69 7.68
CA GLY A 18 68.45 -18.13 7.95
C GLY A 18 67.27 -18.44 8.88
N GLN A 19 67.48 -19.26 9.91
CA GLN A 19 66.42 -19.65 10.84
C GLN A 19 65.94 -18.50 11.72
N ASN A 20 66.76 -17.49 11.96
CA ASN A 20 66.38 -16.33 12.77
C ASN A 20 65.57 -15.29 12.00
N ALA A 21 65.44 -15.41 10.67
CA ALA A 21 64.55 -14.56 9.88
C ALA A 21 63.08 -14.97 10.07
N ILE A 22 62.13 -14.14 9.58
CA ILE A 22 60.69 -14.42 9.57
C ILE A 22 60.38 -15.83 9.06
N GLN A 23 59.73 -16.64 9.91
CA GLN A 23 59.32 -18.00 9.57
C GLN A 23 57.81 -18.15 9.39
N GLY A 24 57.00 -17.27 9.97
CA GLY A 24 55.55 -17.44 9.94
C GLY A 24 54.78 -16.13 9.94
N TYR A 25 53.56 -16.21 9.42
CA TYR A 25 52.53 -15.19 9.55
C TYR A 25 51.26 -15.87 10.05
N SER A 26 50.54 -15.21 10.93
CA SER A 26 49.24 -15.65 11.43
C SER A 26 48.33 -14.45 11.67
N ILE A 27 47.03 -14.67 11.57
CA ILE A 27 46.01 -13.71 12.00
C ILE A 27 45.19 -14.34 13.12
N GLU A 28 44.53 -13.50 13.92
CA GLU A 28 43.51 -13.99 14.84
C GLU A 28 42.38 -14.69 14.08
N ALA A 29 41.88 -15.78 14.65
CA ALA A 29 40.82 -16.57 14.03
C ALA A 29 39.55 -15.71 13.86
N ASN A 30 39.01 -15.71 12.65
CA ASN A 30 37.82 -14.96 12.28
C ASN A 30 37.04 -15.75 11.21
N GLU A 31 35.83 -15.32 10.88
CA GLU A 31 34.95 -16.06 9.96
C GLU A 31 35.17 -15.73 8.48
N ASN A 32 35.71 -14.56 8.16
CA ASN A 32 35.70 -14.02 6.79
C ASN A 32 37.03 -14.16 6.06
N PHE A 33 38.15 -14.17 6.78
CA PHE A 33 39.48 -14.08 6.21
C PHE A 33 40.41 -15.19 6.69
N ARG A 34 41.14 -15.77 5.73
CA ARG A 34 42.34 -16.56 5.99
C ARG A 34 43.58 -15.86 5.47
N LEU A 35 44.71 -16.38 5.90
CA LEU A 35 46.01 -15.93 5.42
C LEU A 35 46.67 -17.02 4.57
N ASN A 36 47.07 -16.67 3.36
CA ASN A 36 47.82 -17.54 2.46
C ASN A 36 49.31 -17.17 2.51
N VAL A 37 50.14 -18.00 3.16
CA VAL A 37 51.58 -17.76 3.28
C VAL A 37 52.30 -18.30 2.07
N ILE A 38 53.06 -17.45 1.38
CA ILE A 38 53.79 -17.81 0.16
C ILE A 38 55.29 -17.60 0.39
N ALA A 39 56.07 -18.64 0.06
CA ALA A 39 57.52 -18.57 0.07
C ALA A 39 58.06 -17.91 -1.20
N LYS A 40 58.99 -16.97 -1.05
CA LYS A 40 59.75 -16.39 -2.16
C LYS A 40 60.95 -17.28 -2.46
N GLY A 41 61.37 -17.32 -3.73
CA GLY A 41 62.52 -18.11 -4.20
C GLY A 41 63.88 -17.79 -3.53
N GLY A 42 63.95 -16.75 -2.69
CA GLY A 42 65.13 -16.34 -1.92
C GLY A 42 65.03 -16.58 -0.40
N GLY A 43 64.08 -17.39 0.08
CA GLY A 43 63.96 -17.78 1.49
C GLY A 43 63.07 -16.86 2.36
N GLY A 44 62.70 -15.67 1.87
CA GLY A 44 61.71 -14.82 2.52
C GLY A 44 60.28 -15.33 2.32
N LYS A 45 59.37 -15.03 3.25
CA LYS A 45 57.94 -15.34 3.14
C LYS A 45 57.13 -14.04 3.10
N TYR A 46 56.02 -14.06 2.38
CA TYR A 46 55.00 -13.02 2.45
C TYR A 46 53.63 -13.67 2.60
N SER A 47 52.66 -12.88 3.02
CA SER A 47 51.30 -13.34 3.25
C SER A 47 50.33 -12.57 2.39
N GLU A 48 49.33 -13.28 1.88
CA GLU A 48 48.19 -12.68 1.21
C GLU A 48 46.94 -12.89 2.05
N LEU A 49 46.18 -11.82 2.30
CA LEU A 49 44.88 -11.92 2.94
C LEU A 49 43.85 -12.37 1.90
N VAL A 50 43.14 -13.45 2.19
CA VAL A 50 42.17 -14.07 1.27
C VAL A 50 40.82 -14.14 1.96
N LEU A 51 39.80 -13.65 1.27
CA LEU A 51 38.41 -13.79 1.71
C LEU A 51 37.94 -15.24 1.53
N GLU A 52 37.40 -15.82 2.60
CA GLU A 52 36.81 -17.17 2.62
C GLU A 52 35.29 -17.16 2.61
N LYS A 53 34.69 -16.20 3.31
CA LYS A 53 33.24 -16.03 3.45
C LYS A 53 32.87 -14.61 3.04
N GLU A 54 31.69 -14.46 2.43
CA GLU A 54 31.17 -13.17 1.99
C GLU A 54 31.15 -12.16 3.15
N LEU A 55 31.28 -10.89 2.78
CA LEU A 55 31.12 -9.76 3.68
C LEU A 55 29.73 -9.19 3.45
N ASP A 56 29.14 -8.68 4.53
CA ASP A 56 27.82 -8.07 4.55
C ASP A 56 28.00 -6.79 5.39
N ARG A 57 27.80 -5.63 4.75
CA ARG A 57 28.02 -4.33 5.37
C ARG A 57 26.94 -4.06 6.42
N GLU A 58 25.71 -4.47 6.12
CA GLU A 58 24.52 -4.36 6.97
C GLU A 58 24.70 -5.16 8.25
N GLN A 59 25.47 -6.25 8.21
CA GLN A 59 25.90 -7.00 9.39
C GLN A 59 27.13 -6.38 10.09
N GLN A 60 28.19 -6.05 9.34
CA GLN A 60 29.43 -5.53 9.90
C GLN A 60 30.21 -4.65 8.91
N GLN A 61 30.12 -3.32 9.10
CA GLN A 61 30.77 -2.32 8.24
C GLN A 61 32.31 -2.25 8.38
N GLU A 62 32.85 -2.53 9.58
CA GLU A 62 34.28 -2.46 9.85
C GLU A 62 34.81 -3.72 10.54
N LEU A 63 35.97 -4.19 10.07
CA LEU A 63 36.70 -5.29 10.68
C LEU A 63 38.13 -4.87 11.00
N THR A 64 38.63 -5.32 12.15
CA THR A 64 40.03 -5.12 12.55
C THR A 64 40.70 -6.48 12.64
N ILE A 65 41.75 -6.68 11.84
CA ILE A 65 42.52 -7.93 11.79
C ILE A 65 43.92 -7.66 12.30
N VAL A 66 44.34 -8.42 13.33
CA VAL A 66 45.71 -8.35 13.84
C VAL A 66 46.56 -9.39 13.13
N LEU A 67 47.52 -8.92 12.33
CA LEU A 67 48.55 -9.74 11.69
C LEU A 67 49.76 -9.86 12.62
N VAL A 68 50.21 -11.08 12.84
CA VAL A 68 51.42 -11.41 13.61
C VAL A 68 52.43 -12.03 12.66
N ALA A 69 53.62 -11.46 12.59
CA ALA A 69 54.79 -12.07 11.94
C ALA A 69 55.72 -12.60 13.02
N THR A 70 56.26 -13.80 12.83
CA THR A 70 57.07 -14.48 13.85
C THR A 70 58.37 -14.99 13.25
N ASP A 71 59.49 -14.71 13.92
CA ASP A 71 60.81 -15.22 13.56
C ASP A 71 60.98 -16.70 13.97
N GLY A 72 62.11 -17.31 13.63
CA GLY A 72 62.46 -18.67 14.06
C GLY A 72 63.57 -18.70 15.12
N GLY A 73 63.82 -17.57 15.79
CA GLY A 73 64.86 -17.44 16.81
C GLY A 73 64.53 -18.22 18.08
N THR A 74 65.53 -18.37 18.96
CA THR A 74 65.36 -18.87 20.32
C THR A 74 66.05 -17.91 21.31
N PRO A 75 65.29 -17.09 22.07
CA PRO A 75 63.84 -17.01 22.13
C PRO A 75 63.22 -16.42 20.85
N GLN A 76 62.00 -16.84 20.56
CA GLN A 76 61.24 -16.38 19.40
C GLN A 76 60.72 -14.95 19.62
N ARG A 77 60.75 -14.11 18.57
CA ARG A 77 60.15 -12.77 18.59
C ARG A 77 59.06 -12.63 17.54
N SER A 78 58.17 -11.68 17.79
CA SER A 78 57.07 -11.36 16.88
C SER A 78 56.92 -9.84 16.70
N GLY A 79 56.40 -9.47 15.54
CA GLY A 79 55.92 -8.12 15.22
C GLY A 79 54.44 -8.18 14.87
N THR A 80 53.69 -7.14 15.21
CA THR A 80 52.26 -7.04 14.93
C THR A 80 51.94 -5.86 14.02
N ALA A 81 50.96 -6.07 13.14
CA ALA A 81 50.38 -5.02 12.31
C ALA A 81 48.85 -5.13 12.38
N VAL A 82 48.17 -3.99 12.41
CA VAL A 82 46.71 -3.93 12.42
C VAL A 82 46.24 -3.58 11.02
N ILE A 83 45.34 -4.40 10.49
CA ILE A 83 44.69 -4.19 9.19
C ILE A 83 43.24 -3.77 9.49
N HIS A 84 42.91 -2.55 9.07
CA HIS A 84 41.53 -2.05 9.10
C HIS A 84 40.88 -2.34 7.75
N VAL A 85 39.77 -3.08 7.79
CA VAL A 85 38.96 -3.40 6.62
C VAL A 85 37.65 -2.62 6.75
N THR A 86 37.40 -1.74 5.78
CA THR A 86 36.12 -1.05 5.63
C THR A 86 35.35 -1.73 4.50
N VAL A 87 34.15 -2.23 4.81
CA VAL A 87 33.25 -2.82 3.82
C VAL A 87 32.48 -1.67 3.15
N LEU A 88 32.56 -1.62 1.82
CA LEU A 88 31.80 -0.66 1.04
C LEU A 88 30.42 -1.23 0.74
N ASP A 89 29.44 -0.35 0.72
CA ASP A 89 28.05 -0.65 0.39
C ASP A 89 27.92 -1.25 -1.01
N ALA A 90 27.05 -2.25 -1.13
CA ALA A 90 26.57 -2.81 -2.38
C ALA A 90 25.05 -2.64 -2.39
N ASN A 91 24.44 -2.69 -3.58
CA ASN A 91 22.99 -2.58 -3.72
C ASN A 91 22.36 -3.97 -3.73
N ASP A 92 22.39 -4.64 -2.59
CA ASP A 92 21.95 -6.02 -2.42
C ASP A 92 20.73 -6.19 -1.52
N ASN A 93 20.20 -5.11 -0.95
CA ASN A 93 18.90 -5.10 -0.31
C ASN A 93 17.90 -4.36 -1.19
N ALA A 94 16.70 -4.92 -1.33
CA ALA A 94 15.60 -4.24 -1.99
C ALA A 94 14.76 -3.50 -0.95
N PRO A 95 14.03 -2.42 -1.31
CA PRO A 95 13.15 -1.74 -0.38
C PRO A 95 12.12 -2.71 0.20
N VAL A 96 11.81 -2.62 1.50
CA VAL A 96 10.83 -3.48 2.16
C VAL A 96 9.70 -2.65 2.74
N PHE A 97 8.47 -2.86 2.27
CA PHE A 97 7.29 -2.23 2.83
C PHE A 97 7.02 -2.66 4.28
N SER A 98 6.56 -1.71 5.10
CA SER A 98 6.15 -1.98 6.49
C SER A 98 4.94 -2.92 6.59
N GLN A 99 4.12 -2.98 5.54
CA GLN A 99 2.95 -3.85 5.42
C GLN A 99 2.84 -4.38 3.99
N ALA A 100 2.46 -5.64 3.84
CA ALA A 100 2.15 -6.21 2.52
C ALA A 100 0.82 -5.68 1.95
N ILE A 101 -0.13 -5.32 2.83
CA ILE A 101 -1.45 -4.81 2.47
C ILE A 101 -1.79 -3.61 3.35
N TYR A 102 -2.06 -2.46 2.74
CA TYR A 102 -2.59 -1.26 3.38
C TYR A 102 -4.09 -1.19 3.13
N LYS A 103 -4.87 -0.87 4.18
CA LYS A 103 -6.32 -0.69 4.09
C LYS A 103 -6.74 0.67 4.62
N ALA A 104 -7.58 1.37 3.89
CA ALA A 104 -8.14 2.65 4.28
C ALA A 104 -9.63 2.72 3.97
N SER A 105 -10.33 3.64 4.62
CA SER A 105 -11.73 3.94 4.34
C SER A 105 -11.88 5.44 4.13
N LEU A 106 -12.64 5.83 3.10
CA LEU A 106 -12.69 7.20 2.62
C LEU A 106 -14.13 7.59 2.20
N PRO A 107 -14.70 8.67 2.74
CA PRO A 107 -15.97 9.21 2.24
C PRO A 107 -15.86 9.70 0.80
N GLU A 108 -16.88 9.45 -0.02
CA GLU A 108 -16.88 9.88 -1.43
C GLU A 108 -16.81 11.41 -1.59
N ASN A 109 -17.36 12.16 -0.62
CA ASN A 109 -17.31 13.61 -0.61
C ASN A 109 -16.00 14.20 -0.06
N SER A 110 -14.95 13.37 0.06
CA SER A 110 -13.64 13.82 0.55
C SER A 110 -13.03 14.87 -0.38
N PRO A 111 -12.56 16.02 0.15
CA PRO A 111 -11.93 17.04 -0.67
C PRO A 111 -10.63 16.54 -1.34
N VAL A 112 -10.31 17.11 -2.49
CA VAL A 112 -8.98 16.98 -3.12
C VAL A 112 -7.89 17.37 -2.11
N ASP A 113 -6.74 16.71 -2.21
CA ASP A 113 -5.57 16.79 -1.31
C ASP A 113 -5.76 16.14 0.07
N THR A 114 -6.92 15.52 0.35
CA THR A 114 -7.09 14.71 1.57
C THR A 114 -6.12 13.52 1.54
N VAL A 115 -5.30 13.39 2.59
CA VAL A 115 -4.40 12.23 2.77
C VAL A 115 -5.24 11.03 3.20
N VAL A 116 -5.21 9.97 2.40
CA VAL A 116 -5.97 8.73 2.62
C VAL A 116 -5.14 7.76 3.47
N VAL A 117 -3.89 7.55 3.09
CA VAL A 117 -2.93 6.68 3.78
C VAL A 117 -1.51 7.11 3.42
N THR A 118 -0.55 6.81 4.28
CA THR A 118 0.88 6.95 3.99
C THR A 118 1.51 5.56 3.96
N VAL A 119 1.99 5.14 2.79
CA VAL A 119 2.78 3.92 2.67
C VAL A 119 4.23 4.18 3.05
N SER A 120 4.91 3.15 3.54
CA SER A 120 6.32 3.26 3.91
C SER A 120 7.06 1.98 3.57
N ALA A 121 8.21 2.13 2.92
CA ALA A 121 9.21 1.10 2.73
C ALA A 121 10.58 1.59 3.19
N THR A 122 11.41 0.66 3.65
CA THR A 122 12.77 0.93 4.13
C THR A 122 13.75 0.03 3.41
N ASP A 123 14.89 0.60 3.04
CA ASP A 123 16.01 -0.12 2.47
C ASP A 123 17.20 -0.08 3.44
N ALA A 124 17.96 -1.18 3.52
CA ALA A 124 19.07 -1.32 4.46
C ALA A 124 20.39 -0.76 3.90
N ASP A 125 20.46 -0.56 2.58
CA ASP A 125 21.66 -0.09 1.89
C ASP A 125 21.95 1.39 2.18
N GLU A 126 23.17 1.85 1.89
CA GLU A 126 23.64 3.20 2.22
C GLU A 126 23.47 4.21 1.06
N GLY A 127 23.04 5.43 1.39
CA GLY A 127 22.99 6.54 0.44
C GLY A 127 21.95 6.29 -0.66
N VAL A 128 22.37 6.39 -1.93
CA VAL A 128 21.47 6.24 -3.09
C VAL A 128 20.94 4.81 -3.20
N ASN A 129 21.71 3.82 -2.74
CA ASN A 129 21.29 2.42 -2.73
C ASN A 129 20.12 2.21 -1.75
N GLY A 130 20.05 3.01 -0.68
CA GLY A 130 18.95 2.97 0.28
C GLY A 130 17.83 4.00 0.03
N GLU A 131 17.93 4.83 -1.02
CA GLU A 131 16.98 5.91 -1.26
C GLU A 131 15.71 5.38 -1.93
N VAL A 132 14.61 5.34 -1.19
CA VAL A 132 13.34 4.76 -1.63
C VAL A 132 12.44 5.79 -2.30
N THR A 133 11.90 5.44 -3.45
CA THR A 133 10.84 6.17 -4.15
C THR A 133 9.62 5.29 -4.41
N TYR A 134 8.44 5.90 -4.49
CA TYR A 134 7.16 5.19 -4.66
C TYR A 134 6.47 5.50 -5.97
N GLU A 135 5.88 4.50 -6.60
CA GLU A 135 5.06 4.64 -7.81
C GLU A 135 3.89 3.64 -7.84
N PHE A 136 2.84 3.94 -8.59
CA PHE A 136 1.82 2.95 -8.90
C PHE A 136 2.31 2.03 -10.01
N ASP A 137 2.29 0.71 -9.79
CA ASP A 137 2.82 -0.29 -10.73
C ASP A 137 1.93 -0.38 -11.98
N HIS A 138 0.63 -0.58 -11.76
CA HIS A 138 -0.40 -0.66 -12.79
C HIS A 138 -1.72 -0.12 -12.25
N ILE A 139 -2.00 1.15 -12.53
CA ILE A 139 -3.23 1.81 -12.12
C ILE A 139 -4.21 1.87 -13.29
N SER A 140 -5.51 1.61 -13.05
CA SER A 140 -6.54 1.81 -14.07
C SER A 140 -6.68 3.30 -14.38
N ASP A 141 -7.15 3.66 -15.58
CA ASP A 141 -7.37 5.07 -15.93
C ASP A 141 -8.37 5.73 -14.96
N GLU A 142 -9.36 4.99 -14.46
CA GLU A 142 -10.29 5.50 -13.44
C GLU A 142 -9.56 5.81 -12.13
N SER A 143 -8.73 4.88 -11.63
CA SER A 143 -8.02 5.04 -10.36
C SER A 143 -6.96 6.15 -10.42
N ASN A 144 -6.30 6.32 -11.57
CA ASN A 144 -5.25 7.31 -11.78
C ASN A 144 -5.78 8.75 -11.76
N ASN A 145 -7.06 8.94 -12.11
CA ASN A 145 -7.72 10.24 -12.05
C ASN A 145 -8.24 10.58 -10.64
N VAL A 146 -8.29 9.60 -9.72
CA VAL A 146 -8.91 9.73 -8.40
C VAL A 146 -7.88 9.83 -7.28
N PHE A 147 -6.77 9.11 -7.38
CA PHE A 147 -5.70 9.13 -6.38
C PHE A 147 -4.37 9.57 -6.97
N SER A 148 -3.57 10.22 -6.12
CA SER A 148 -2.17 10.56 -6.39
C SER A 148 -1.29 9.99 -5.30
N LEU A 149 -0.05 9.66 -5.65
CA LEU A 149 0.96 9.14 -4.72
C LEU A 149 2.18 10.05 -4.77
N ASP A 150 2.57 10.58 -3.61
CA ASP A 150 3.80 11.34 -3.48
C ASP A 150 5.00 10.38 -3.48
N GLN A 151 5.85 10.54 -4.49
CA GLN A 151 6.99 9.67 -4.75
C GLN A 151 8.02 9.63 -3.61
N THR A 152 8.07 10.64 -2.74
CA THR A 152 9.08 10.77 -1.69
C THR A 152 8.54 10.46 -0.31
N THR A 153 7.33 10.91 0.00
CA THR A 153 6.72 10.76 1.33
C THR A 153 5.88 9.50 1.44
N GLY A 154 5.47 8.91 0.32
CA GLY A 154 4.55 7.77 0.29
C GLY A 154 3.10 8.16 0.64
N GLU A 155 2.76 9.45 0.69
CA GLU A 155 1.41 9.91 0.92
C GLU A 155 0.51 9.64 -0.30
N VAL A 156 -0.57 8.89 -0.10
CA VAL A 156 -1.64 8.72 -1.08
C VAL A 156 -2.74 9.73 -0.78
N LYS A 157 -3.06 10.58 -1.76
CA LYS A 157 -4.03 11.68 -1.65
C LYS A 157 -5.13 11.58 -2.69
N VAL A 158 -6.29 12.14 -2.35
CA VAL A 158 -7.38 12.37 -3.30
C VAL A 158 -6.95 13.41 -4.33
N SER A 159 -7.02 13.08 -5.62
CA SER A 159 -6.72 13.98 -6.75
C SER A 159 -7.93 14.30 -7.63
N GLY A 160 -8.98 13.48 -7.57
CA GLY A 160 -10.21 13.64 -8.36
C GLY A 160 -11.49 13.43 -7.56
N SER A 161 -12.62 13.40 -8.27
CA SER A 161 -13.93 13.11 -7.69
C SER A 161 -14.09 11.61 -7.45
N ILE A 162 -14.71 11.27 -6.33
CA ILE A 162 -15.08 9.89 -5.98
C ILE A 162 -16.61 9.84 -5.99
N ASP A 163 -17.16 8.74 -6.52
CA ASP A 163 -18.59 8.46 -6.56
C ASP A 163 -18.79 7.01 -6.09
N TYR A 164 -19.42 6.84 -4.94
CA TYR A 164 -19.68 5.54 -4.33
C TYR A 164 -20.61 4.69 -5.21
N GLU A 165 -21.60 5.31 -5.87
CA GLU A 165 -22.52 4.63 -6.77
C GLU A 165 -21.84 4.11 -8.04
N GLU A 166 -20.71 4.72 -8.45
CA GLU A 166 -19.88 4.25 -9.55
C GLU A 166 -18.92 3.13 -9.11
N LEU A 167 -18.13 3.37 -8.04
CA LEU A 167 -17.16 2.40 -7.54
C LEU A 167 -16.96 2.52 -6.02
N SER A 168 -17.40 1.49 -5.29
CA SER A 168 -17.35 1.47 -3.82
C SER A 168 -16.00 1.05 -3.23
N ALA A 169 -15.03 0.60 -4.04
CA ALA A 169 -13.71 0.18 -3.55
C ALA A 169 -12.64 0.25 -4.65
N TYR A 170 -11.44 0.66 -4.26
CA TYR A 170 -10.25 0.70 -5.12
C TYR A 170 -9.19 -0.27 -4.61
N GLU A 171 -8.60 -1.04 -5.52
CA GLU A 171 -7.44 -1.89 -5.25
C GLU A 171 -6.31 -1.49 -6.20
N MET A 172 -5.17 -1.08 -5.62
CA MET A 172 -4.01 -0.58 -6.36
C MET A 172 -2.74 -1.28 -5.89
N GLN A 173 -1.80 -1.52 -6.81
CA GLN A 173 -0.47 -2.01 -6.49
C GLN A 173 0.52 -0.84 -6.48
N ILE A 174 1.24 -0.70 -5.37
CA ILE A 174 2.28 0.32 -5.20
C ILE A 174 3.64 -0.38 -5.20
N THR A 175 4.58 0.16 -5.96
CA THR A 175 5.96 -0.30 -6.02
C THR A 175 6.86 0.70 -5.32
N ALA A 176 7.75 0.20 -4.47
CA ALA A 176 8.88 0.94 -3.90
C ALA A 176 10.14 0.55 -4.67
N LYS A 177 10.96 1.54 -5.01
CA LYS A 177 12.17 1.37 -5.82
C LYS A 177 13.33 2.14 -5.19
N ASP A 178 14.48 1.48 -5.07
CA ASP A 178 15.73 2.13 -4.65
C ASP A 178 16.34 3.01 -5.78
N GLY A 179 17.48 3.64 -5.52
CA GLY A 179 18.16 4.48 -6.50
C GLY A 179 18.76 3.72 -7.70
N LEU A 180 18.93 2.39 -7.63
CA LEU A 180 19.63 1.57 -8.64
C LEU A 180 18.76 0.52 -9.33
N GLY A 181 17.49 0.41 -8.94
CA GLY A 181 16.46 -0.38 -9.58
C GLY A 181 16.01 -1.66 -8.88
N LEU A 182 16.40 -1.96 -7.63
CA LEU A 182 15.71 -3.01 -6.88
C LEU A 182 14.35 -2.51 -6.42
N VAL A 183 13.37 -3.42 -6.45
CA VAL A 183 11.96 -3.09 -6.25
C VAL A 183 11.29 -4.08 -5.30
N SER A 184 10.26 -3.59 -4.62
CA SER A 184 9.23 -4.42 -3.99
C SER A 184 7.86 -3.80 -4.22
N SER A 185 6.79 -4.56 -3.93
CA SER A 185 5.42 -4.08 -4.10
C SER A 185 4.54 -4.41 -2.90
N CYS A 186 3.52 -3.57 -2.67
CA CYS A 186 2.43 -3.82 -1.73
C CYS A 186 1.06 -3.54 -2.37
N THR A 187 0.00 -4.05 -1.75
CA THR A 187 -1.38 -3.79 -2.18
C THR A 187 -2.03 -2.71 -1.30
N LEU A 188 -2.68 -1.73 -1.90
CA LEU A 188 -3.51 -0.74 -1.23
C LEU A 188 -4.99 -0.98 -1.58
N ILE A 189 -5.81 -1.14 -0.56
CA ILE A 189 -7.27 -1.26 -0.67
C ILE A 189 -7.92 -0.07 0.01
N ILE A 190 -8.75 0.68 -0.73
CA ILE A 190 -9.51 1.82 -0.22
C ILE A 190 -11.00 1.52 -0.36
N ASP A 191 -11.69 1.40 0.77
CA ASP A 191 -13.15 1.23 0.81
C ASP A 191 -13.83 2.60 0.85
N ILE A 192 -14.69 2.90 -0.13
CA ILE A 192 -15.43 4.15 -0.16
C ILE A 192 -16.67 4.05 0.72
N THR A 193 -16.95 5.09 1.51
CA THR A 193 -18.17 5.18 2.31
C THR A 193 -19.18 6.12 1.67
N ASP A 194 -20.38 5.59 1.44
CA ASP A 194 -21.57 6.29 0.96
C ASP A 194 -21.93 7.50 1.83
N VAL A 195 -22.12 8.64 1.17
CA VAL A 195 -22.66 9.87 1.69
C VAL A 195 -23.97 10.15 0.96
N ASN A 196 -25.02 10.46 1.73
CA ASN A 196 -26.33 10.82 1.19
C ASN A 196 -26.30 12.10 0.33
N ASP A 197 -26.06 11.95 -0.96
CA ASP A 197 -25.96 13.03 -1.93
C ASP A 197 -26.89 12.84 -3.15
N ASN A 198 -27.48 11.65 -3.32
CA ASN A 198 -28.53 11.44 -4.30
C ASN A 198 -29.92 11.68 -3.68
N ALA A 199 -30.71 12.56 -4.31
CA ALA A 199 -32.10 12.72 -3.91
C ALA A 199 -32.97 11.60 -4.51
N PRO A 200 -34.01 11.12 -3.79
CA PRO A 200 -34.90 10.10 -4.31
C PRO A 200 -35.70 10.65 -5.49
N PHE A 201 -35.79 9.88 -6.56
CA PHE A 201 -36.61 10.22 -7.72
C PHE A 201 -37.88 9.37 -7.75
N THR A 202 -38.97 10.01 -8.17
CA THR A 202 -40.31 9.40 -8.21
C THR A 202 -40.81 9.35 -9.64
N PHE A 203 -41.35 8.22 -10.06
CA PHE A 203 -42.08 8.13 -11.34
C PHE A 203 -43.35 7.30 -11.21
N ILE A 204 -44.34 7.71 -12.00
CA ILE A 204 -45.63 7.07 -12.06
C ILE A 204 -45.49 5.86 -13.00
N LYS A 205 -45.58 4.66 -12.44
CA LYS A 205 -45.50 3.40 -13.20
C LYS A 205 -46.82 3.11 -13.90
N SER A 206 -47.93 3.36 -13.23
CA SER A 206 -49.27 3.28 -13.81
C SER A 206 -50.17 4.32 -13.15
N LEU A 207 -51.09 4.88 -13.93
CA LEU A 207 -52.13 5.78 -13.44
C LEU A 207 -53.39 5.54 -14.25
N THR A 208 -54.50 5.35 -13.55
CA THR A 208 -55.82 5.31 -14.15
C THR A 208 -56.33 6.75 -14.25
N ASP A 209 -56.44 7.27 -15.46
CA ASP A 209 -56.94 8.62 -15.75
C ASP A 209 -57.73 8.60 -17.08
N PRO A 210 -59.02 9.02 -17.12
CA PRO A 210 -59.85 9.56 -16.03
C PRO A 210 -60.43 8.48 -15.10
N ILE A 211 -60.72 8.87 -13.85
CA ILE A 211 -61.36 8.02 -12.83
C ILE A 211 -62.88 8.33 -12.77
N PRO A 212 -63.77 7.34 -13.02
CA PRO A 212 -65.21 7.51 -12.86
C PRO A 212 -65.61 7.85 -11.42
N GLU A 213 -66.57 8.76 -11.24
CA GLU A 213 -67.00 9.20 -9.89
C GLU A 213 -67.72 8.13 -9.07
N ASP A 214 -68.26 7.11 -9.73
CA ASP A 214 -68.90 5.94 -9.13
C ASP A 214 -67.91 4.83 -8.74
N THR A 215 -66.60 5.09 -8.90
CA THR A 215 -65.54 4.15 -8.52
C THR A 215 -65.66 3.79 -7.03
N PRO A 216 -65.73 2.50 -6.66
CA PRO A 216 -65.87 2.11 -5.27
C PRO A 216 -64.60 2.44 -4.46
N PRO A 217 -64.73 2.76 -3.16
CA PRO A 217 -63.60 2.85 -2.25
C PRO A 217 -62.79 1.55 -2.22
N GLY A 218 -61.46 1.66 -2.22
CA GLY A 218 -60.54 0.52 -2.28
C GLY A 218 -60.12 0.12 -3.70
N THR A 219 -60.59 0.82 -4.74
CA THR A 219 -60.04 0.65 -6.10
C THR A 219 -58.63 1.21 -6.18
N GLU A 220 -57.71 0.42 -6.76
CA GLU A 220 -56.36 0.86 -7.14
C GLU A 220 -56.44 1.84 -8.32
N VAL A 221 -55.84 3.01 -8.17
CA VAL A 221 -55.88 4.08 -9.19
C VAL A 221 -54.50 4.44 -9.73
N GLY A 222 -53.43 3.92 -9.15
CA GLY A 222 -52.08 4.11 -9.68
C GLY A 222 -51.00 3.45 -8.85
N ILE A 223 -49.87 3.21 -9.50
CA ILE A 223 -48.64 2.69 -8.91
C ILE A 223 -47.55 3.74 -9.10
N ILE A 224 -46.92 4.12 -8.00
CA ILE A 224 -45.74 4.99 -7.99
C ILE A 224 -44.54 4.16 -7.56
N ASN A 225 -43.43 4.40 -8.23
CA ASN A 225 -42.14 3.87 -7.84
C ASN A 225 -41.24 5.03 -7.40
N VAL A 226 -40.58 4.83 -6.26
CA VAL A 226 -39.59 5.76 -5.71
C VAL A 226 -38.28 5.00 -5.60
N GLN A 227 -37.22 5.58 -6.13
CA GLN A 227 -35.88 5.02 -6.10
C GLN A 227 -34.91 6.05 -5.55
N ASP A 228 -33.97 5.59 -4.76
CA ASP A 228 -32.84 6.36 -4.27
C ASP A 228 -31.56 5.60 -4.64
N ARG A 229 -30.52 6.31 -5.05
CA ARG A 229 -29.30 5.66 -5.53
C ARG A 229 -28.34 5.33 -4.40
N ASP A 230 -28.39 6.10 -3.33
CA ASP A 230 -27.58 5.85 -2.14
C ASP A 230 -27.89 4.45 -1.56
N SER A 231 -26.98 3.96 -0.74
CA SER A 231 -27.02 2.65 -0.09
C SER A 231 -27.43 2.71 1.37
N GLU A 232 -27.59 1.52 1.96
CA GLU A 232 -27.92 1.31 3.36
C GLU A 232 -29.07 2.19 3.91
N THR A 233 -28.79 3.09 4.85
CA THR A 233 -29.77 4.01 5.42
C THR A 233 -30.02 5.24 4.55
N ASN A 234 -29.04 5.63 3.74
CA ASN A 234 -29.13 6.79 2.86
C ASN A 234 -30.13 6.51 1.73
N GLY A 235 -30.20 5.27 1.25
CA GLY A 235 -31.18 4.84 0.25
C GLY A 235 -32.61 4.63 0.75
N GLN A 236 -32.88 4.70 2.07
CA GLN A 236 -34.20 4.41 2.61
C GLN A 236 -35.20 5.53 2.36
N VAL A 237 -36.25 5.22 1.59
CA VAL A 237 -37.28 6.19 1.23
C VAL A 237 -38.57 6.00 2.04
N ARG A 238 -39.24 7.12 2.35
CA ARG A 238 -40.57 7.13 2.95
C ARG A 238 -41.52 8.00 2.12
N CYS A 239 -42.63 7.42 1.71
CA CYS A 239 -43.62 8.10 0.89
C CYS A 239 -44.81 8.57 1.72
N SER A 240 -45.39 9.72 1.35
CA SER A 240 -46.60 10.26 1.97
C SER A 240 -47.48 10.93 0.91
N ILE A 241 -48.76 11.11 1.22
CA ILE A 241 -49.69 11.84 0.36
C ILE A 241 -50.37 12.94 1.18
N GLN A 242 -50.86 13.98 0.51
CA GLN A 242 -51.49 15.11 1.16
C GLN A 242 -52.67 14.67 2.04
N HIS A 243 -52.78 15.23 3.26
CA HIS A 243 -53.77 14.81 4.25
C HIS A 243 -55.24 15.09 3.85
N ASN A 244 -55.47 15.90 2.81
CA ASN A 244 -56.79 16.35 2.36
C ASN A 244 -57.16 15.87 0.94
N VAL A 245 -56.67 14.71 0.52
CA VAL A 245 -57.11 14.07 -0.73
C VAL A 245 -57.87 12.77 -0.46
N PRO A 246 -58.82 12.36 -1.31
CA PRO A 246 -59.58 11.12 -1.14
C PRO A 246 -58.76 9.87 -1.51
N PHE A 247 -57.43 9.93 -1.38
CA PHE A 247 -56.50 8.88 -1.77
C PHE A 247 -55.65 8.45 -0.58
N LYS A 248 -55.34 7.15 -0.51
CA LYS A 248 -54.40 6.59 0.47
C LYS A 248 -53.28 5.87 -0.25
N LEU A 249 -52.09 6.02 0.32
CA LEU A 249 -50.88 5.38 -0.15
C LEU A 249 -50.58 4.17 0.73
N TYR A 250 -50.40 3.01 0.12
CA TYR A 250 -50.02 1.77 0.81
C TYR A 250 -48.74 1.20 0.17
N ASN A 251 -47.86 0.63 0.99
CA ASN A 251 -46.72 -0.12 0.48
C ASN A 251 -47.23 -1.33 -0.31
N SER A 252 -46.73 -1.52 -1.53
CA SER A 252 -47.07 -2.68 -2.34
C SER A 252 -46.47 -3.96 -1.72
N PRO A 253 -47.27 -5.01 -1.48
CA PRO A 253 -46.77 -6.30 -1.01
C PRO A 253 -46.31 -7.23 -2.15
N ILE A 254 -46.56 -6.88 -3.41
CA ILE A 254 -46.33 -7.73 -4.60
C ILE A 254 -45.04 -7.34 -5.35
N HIS A 255 -44.61 -6.09 -5.23
CA HIS A 255 -43.33 -5.63 -5.74
C HIS A 255 -42.30 -5.64 -4.60
N PHE A 256 -41.26 -6.45 -4.74
CA PHE A 256 -40.19 -6.55 -3.75
C PHE A 256 -39.69 -5.16 -3.34
N LEU A 257 -39.81 -4.85 -2.05
CA LEU A 257 -39.13 -3.72 -1.44
C LEU A 257 -37.65 -4.11 -1.33
N THR A 258 -36.80 -3.51 -2.17
CA THR A 258 -35.38 -3.41 -1.84
C THR A 258 -35.19 -2.23 -0.88
N SER A 259 -34.12 -2.19 -0.10
CA SER A 259 -33.84 -1.08 0.83
C SER A 259 -33.91 0.30 0.16
N ASN A 260 -33.63 0.34 -1.16
CA ASN A 260 -33.47 1.55 -1.96
C ASN A 260 -34.64 1.77 -2.95
N SER A 261 -35.73 0.99 -2.86
CA SER A 261 -36.92 1.21 -3.69
C SER A 261 -38.22 0.97 -2.93
N CYS A 262 -39.16 1.91 -3.07
CA CYS A 262 -40.50 1.79 -2.52
C CYS A 262 -41.55 1.83 -3.63
N PHE A 263 -42.44 0.84 -3.61
CA PHE A 263 -43.63 0.80 -4.46
C PHE A 263 -44.83 1.22 -3.63
N CYS A 264 -45.51 2.25 -4.12
CA CYS A 264 -46.65 2.85 -3.45
C CYS A 264 -47.89 2.69 -4.33
N VAL A 265 -48.92 2.05 -3.79
CA VAL A 265 -50.21 1.89 -4.47
C VAL A 265 -51.16 2.95 -3.94
N ILE A 266 -51.79 3.67 -4.86
CA ILE A 266 -52.78 4.70 -4.54
C ILE A 266 -54.17 4.07 -4.62
N TYR A 267 -54.93 4.18 -3.54
CA TYR A 267 -56.31 3.72 -3.48
C TYR A 267 -57.28 4.89 -3.37
N PHE A 268 -58.36 4.83 -4.14
CA PHE A 268 -59.50 5.73 -4.02
C PHE A 268 -60.30 5.41 -2.76
N THR A 269 -60.74 6.42 -2.01
CA THR A 269 -61.43 6.18 -0.72
C THR A 269 -62.85 6.74 -0.63
N HIS A 270 -63.26 7.67 -1.50
CA HIS A 270 -64.59 8.30 -1.46
C HIS A 270 -65.05 8.85 -2.83
N PRO A 271 -66.32 8.68 -3.25
CA PRO A 271 -66.84 9.10 -4.56
C PRO A 271 -67.15 10.62 -4.63
N ILE A 272 -66.32 11.43 -5.31
CA ILE A 272 -66.61 12.84 -5.66
C ILE A 272 -65.86 13.24 -6.96
N SER A 273 -66.45 14.16 -7.73
CA SER A 273 -66.02 14.65 -9.04
C SER A 273 -64.59 15.26 -9.10
N ILE A 274 -63.77 14.68 -9.98
CA ILE A 274 -62.50 15.14 -10.62
C ILE A 274 -61.47 15.87 -9.71
N PHE A 275 -60.36 15.18 -9.41
CA PHE A 275 -59.14 15.76 -8.82
C PHE A 275 -57.87 15.24 -9.52
N PHE A 276 -56.82 16.06 -9.53
CA PHE A 276 -55.45 15.66 -9.87
C PHE A 276 -54.74 15.09 -8.64
N VAL A 277 -54.03 13.98 -8.78
CA VAL A 277 -53.22 13.40 -7.69
C VAL A 277 -51.84 14.06 -7.68
N HIS A 278 -51.53 14.81 -6.62
CA HIS A 278 -50.18 15.28 -6.33
C HIS A 278 -49.56 14.40 -5.25
N VAL A 279 -48.47 13.70 -5.57
CA VAL A 279 -47.73 12.87 -4.61
C VAL A 279 -46.45 13.58 -4.22
N ILE A 280 -46.23 13.71 -2.91
CA ILE A 280 -45.06 14.37 -2.34
C ILE A 280 -44.24 13.30 -1.60
N CYS A 281 -43.11 12.91 -2.17
CA CYS A 281 -42.14 12.04 -1.50
C CYS A 281 -41.08 12.93 -0.83
N ILE A 282 -40.76 12.63 0.43
CA ILE A 282 -39.81 13.41 1.23
C ILE A 282 -38.78 12.43 1.80
N LYS A 283 -37.50 12.64 1.50
CA LYS A 283 -36.39 11.95 2.17
C LYS A 283 -36.32 12.44 3.61
N ARG A 284 -36.29 11.53 4.59
CA ARG A 284 -36.05 11.95 5.98
C ARG A 284 -34.54 12.12 6.11
N CYS A 285 -34.05 13.36 6.11
CA CYS A 285 -32.68 13.65 6.54
C CYS A 285 -32.53 13.15 7.99
N THR A 286 -31.70 12.15 8.23
CA THR A 286 -31.34 11.73 9.57
C THR A 286 -30.08 12.48 10.02
N GLY A 287 -30.26 13.40 10.97
CA GLY A 287 -29.24 14.19 11.68
C GLY A 287 -29.50 15.70 11.52
N VAL A 288 -29.89 16.51 12.51
CA VAL A 288 -29.80 16.47 13.99
C VAL A 288 -31.16 16.84 14.59
#